data_AF-A0A348ZFW1-F1
#
_entry.id   AF-A0A348ZFW1-F1
#
_cell.length_a   1.000
_cell.length_b   1.000
_cell.length_c   1.000
_cell.angle_alpha   90.00
_cell.angle_beta   90.00
_cell.angle_gamma   90.00
#
_symmetry.space_group_name_H-M   'P 1'
#
loop_
_entity.id
_entity.type
_entity.pdbx_description
1 polymer ?
#
loop_
_entity_poly.entity_id
_entity_poly.type
_entity_poly.pdbx_seq_one_letter_code
_entity_poly.pdbx_strand_id
1 'polypeptide(L)'
;MNKLEESANFSSYAIPEQTNGFTRTTQAPHSAPHKEGTLRTEVDKSLKRFFQQLENEPVTDLHRMVMSEVEAPLLEAVMRYNGNNQSKASVMLGLNRGTLRTKLKHYGML
;
A
#
# COMPACT_ATOMS: atom_id res chain seq x y z
N MET A 1 52.62 22.93 -33.79
CA MET A 1 52.93 23.25 -32.39
C MET A 1 52.85 24.75 -32.18
N ASN A 2 52.20 25.16 -31.08
CA ASN A 2 52.04 26.50 -30.49
C ASN A 2 51.01 27.45 -31.11
N LYS A 3 49.91 27.69 -30.39
CA LYS A 3 49.67 28.80 -29.44
C LYS A 3 48.19 28.72 -29.01
N LEU A 4 47.89 28.60 -27.71
CA LEU A 4 47.52 29.71 -26.83
C LEU A 4 46.56 30.69 -27.52
N GLU A 5 45.28 30.73 -27.13
CA GLU A 5 44.76 31.78 -26.25
C GLU A 5 43.27 31.62 -25.93
N GLU A 6 42.99 32.00 -24.70
CA GLU A 6 41.71 32.14 -24.01
C GLU A 6 40.95 33.39 -24.53
N SER A 7 39.63 33.30 -24.70
CA SER A 7 38.73 34.46 -24.60
C SER A 7 37.29 33.96 -24.44
N ALA A 8 36.71 34.12 -23.26
CA ALA A 8 36.00 35.32 -22.82
C ALA A 8 34.65 35.50 -23.52
N ASN A 9 33.62 35.04 -22.79
CA ASN A 9 32.21 35.38 -22.89
C ASN A 9 31.99 36.90 -23.05
N PHE A 10 30.99 37.35 -23.84
CA PHE A 10 30.01 38.36 -23.43
C PHE A 10 28.95 38.68 -24.51
N SER A 11 27.70 38.40 -24.16
CA SER A 11 26.52 39.27 -24.30
C SER A 11 26.06 39.72 -25.69
N SER A 12 25.06 39.00 -26.21
CA SER A 12 24.15 39.47 -27.26
C SER A 12 22.85 39.95 -26.60
N TYR A 13 22.60 41.26 -26.62
CA TYR A 13 21.30 41.85 -26.29
C TYR A 13 20.32 41.70 -27.47
N ALA A 14 19.16 41.07 -27.24
CA ALA A 14 17.88 41.38 -27.90
C ALA A 14 16.70 40.80 -27.07
N ILE A 15 15.73 41.66 -26.76
CA ILE A 15 14.47 41.44 -26.02
C ILE A 15 13.38 42.15 -26.89
N PRO A 16 12.04 41.93 -26.79
CA PRO A 16 11.17 40.75 -26.58
C PRO A 16 10.03 40.66 -27.65
N GLU A 17 9.15 39.63 -27.59
CA GLU A 17 7.67 39.75 -27.53
C GLU A 17 7.04 38.33 -27.50
N GLN A 18 6.32 37.96 -26.42
CA GLN A 18 4.85 37.85 -26.35
C GLN A 18 4.29 36.96 -27.49
N THR A 19 3.66 35.79 -27.30
CA THR A 19 2.40 35.54 -26.59
C THR A 19 2.24 34.05 -26.28
N ASN A 20 1.80 33.69 -25.07
CA ASN A 20 0.61 32.85 -24.85
C ASN A 20 0.44 32.58 -23.36
N GLY A 21 -0.50 33.32 -22.76
CA GLY A 21 -1.05 32.94 -21.47
C GLY A 21 -1.93 31.70 -21.62
N PHE A 22 -1.73 30.71 -20.75
CA PHE A 22 -2.78 29.82 -20.28
C PHE A 22 -2.57 29.53 -18.80
N THR A 23 -3.38 30.23 -18.00
CA THR A 23 -3.95 29.82 -16.70
C THR A 23 -3.02 29.28 -15.62
N ARG A 24 -2.70 30.20 -14.69
CA ARG A 24 -2.59 29.93 -13.25
C ARG A 24 -3.80 29.08 -12.80
N THR A 25 -3.58 27.79 -12.56
CA THR A 25 -4.51 26.97 -11.79
C THR A 25 -3.94 26.79 -10.39
N THR A 26 -4.68 27.35 -9.44
CA THR A 26 -4.57 27.25 -8.00
C THR A 26 -4.25 25.81 -7.56
N GLN A 27 -3.06 25.58 -7.01
CA GLN A 27 -2.80 24.40 -6.19
C GLN A 27 -3.66 24.51 -4.93
N ALA A 28 -4.74 23.72 -4.89
CA ALA A 28 -5.51 23.42 -3.70
C ALA A 28 -4.65 22.62 -2.71
N PRO A 29 -5.01 22.59 -1.41
CA PRO A 29 -4.07 22.44 -0.31
C PRO A 29 -3.44 21.05 -0.30
N HIS A 30 -2.16 21.02 0.10
CA HIS A 30 -1.47 19.80 0.46
C HIS A 30 -2.32 19.06 1.50
N SER A 31 -2.92 17.94 1.08
CA SER A 31 -3.58 16.99 1.96
C SER A 31 -2.61 16.67 3.09
N ALA A 32 -3.03 16.98 4.32
CA ALA A 32 -2.28 16.70 5.54
C ALA A 32 -1.75 15.26 5.49
N PRO A 33 -0.54 14.97 6.03
CA PRO A 33 0.03 13.65 5.98
C PRO A 33 -0.96 12.64 6.57
N HIS A 34 -1.45 11.73 5.73
CA HIS A 34 -2.24 10.60 6.19
C HIS A 34 -1.36 9.81 7.15
N LYS A 35 -1.66 9.90 8.44
CA LYS A 35 -1.02 9.07 9.45
C LYS A 35 -1.50 7.65 9.20
N GLU A 36 -0.74 6.89 8.41
CA GLU A 36 -1.04 5.48 8.16
C GLU A 36 -1.03 4.74 9.50
N GLY A 37 -2.21 4.26 9.92
CA GLY A 37 -2.36 3.47 11.13
C GLY A 37 -1.74 2.10 10.94
N THR A 38 -1.21 1.52 12.03
CA THR A 38 -0.76 0.13 11.99
C THR A 38 -1.96 -0.82 11.84
N LEU A 39 -1.75 -2.03 11.31
CA LEU A 39 -2.79 -3.07 11.28
C LEU A 39 -3.41 -3.31 12.67
N ARG A 40 -2.58 -3.28 13.73
CA ARG A 40 -3.05 -3.39 15.11
C ARG A 40 -4.06 -2.29 15.47
N THR A 41 -3.78 -1.05 15.07
CA THR A 41 -4.66 0.09 15.31
C THR A 41 -5.98 -0.04 14.54
N GLU A 42 -5.94 -0.55 13.31
CA GLU A 42 -7.15 -0.73 12.51
C GLU A 42 -8.04 -1.88 13.03
N VAL A 43 -7.43 -2.99 13.50
CA VAL A 43 -8.19 -4.06 14.17
C VAL A 43 -8.86 -3.56 15.45
N ASP A 44 -8.15 -2.79 16.28
CA ASP A 44 -8.71 -2.19 17.51
C ASP A 44 -9.90 -1.26 17.20
N LYS A 45 -9.77 -0.40 16.19
CA LYS A 45 -10.87 0.47 15.73
C LYS A 45 -12.07 -0.35 15.25
N SER A 46 -11.84 -1.41 14.48
CA SER A 46 -12.90 -2.27 13.95
C SER A 46 -13.67 -2.99 15.07
N LEU A 47 -12.95 -3.59 16.02
CA LEU A 47 -13.55 -4.27 17.17
C LEU A 47 -14.34 -3.33 18.07
N LYS A 48 -13.84 -2.11 18.31
CA LYS A 48 -14.58 -1.09 19.08
C LYS A 48 -15.93 -0.76 18.43
N ARG A 49 -15.96 -0.61 17.10
CA ARG A 49 -17.21 -0.37 16.36
C ARG A 49 -18.16 -1.56 16.47
N PHE A 50 -17.63 -2.78 16.29
CA PHE A 50 -18.41 -4.01 16.41
C PHE A 50 -19.08 -4.13 17.80
N PHE A 51 -18.33 -3.91 18.88
CA PHE A 51 -18.89 -3.97 20.23
C PHE A 51 -19.90 -2.87 20.55
N GLN A 52 -19.75 -1.68 19.95
CA GLN A 52 -20.75 -0.61 20.09
C GLN A 52 -22.09 -0.98 19.44
N GLN A 53 -22.07 -1.80 18.40
CA GLN A 53 -23.27 -2.26 17.69
C GLN A 53 -23.91 -3.49 18.35
N LEU A 54 -23.23 -4.13 19.28
CA LEU A 54 -23.61 -5.44 19.79
C LEU A 54 -24.78 -5.39 20.78
N GLU A 55 -25.22 -4.22 21.25
CA GLU A 55 -26.41 -3.99 22.10
C GLU A 55 -26.57 -4.97 23.31
N ASN A 56 -25.48 -5.59 23.78
CA ASN A 56 -25.42 -6.65 24.81
C ASN A 56 -25.90 -8.06 24.39
N GLU A 57 -25.93 -8.35 23.09
CA GLU A 57 -26.15 -9.71 22.60
C GLU A 57 -24.90 -10.60 22.86
N PRO A 58 -25.07 -11.84 23.34
CA PRO A 58 -23.94 -12.75 23.51
C PRO A 58 -23.35 -13.15 22.16
N VAL A 59 -22.03 -12.98 21.99
CA VAL A 59 -21.30 -13.42 20.79
C VAL A 59 -20.50 -14.69 21.09
N THR A 60 -20.65 -15.67 20.21
CA THR A 60 -19.82 -16.88 20.20
C THR A 60 -18.87 -16.85 19.00
N ASP A 61 -17.76 -17.59 19.08
CA ASP A 61 -16.80 -17.77 17.97
C ASP A 61 -16.14 -16.50 17.42
N LEU A 62 -16.16 -15.38 18.16
CA LEU A 62 -15.56 -14.11 17.75
C LEU A 62 -14.10 -14.26 17.29
N HIS A 63 -13.30 -15.02 18.03
CA HIS A 63 -11.90 -15.28 17.65
C HIS A 63 -11.79 -15.90 16.26
N ARG A 64 -12.62 -16.91 15.95
CA ARG A 64 -12.62 -17.59 14.66
C ARG A 64 -13.08 -16.64 13.55
N MET A 65 -14.13 -15.84 13.80
CA MET A 65 -14.62 -14.82 12.87
C MET A 65 -13.50 -13.83 12.52
N VAL A 66 -12.87 -13.22 13.52
CA VAL A 66 -11.79 -12.24 13.31
C VAL A 66 -10.59 -12.86 12.61
N MET A 67 -10.17 -14.08 13.00
CA MET A 67 -9.07 -14.76 12.32
C MET A 67 -9.40 -15.07 10.86
N SER A 68 -10.66 -15.37 10.52
CA SER A 68 -11.06 -15.62 9.13
C SER A 68 -10.94 -14.37 8.25
N GLU A 69 -11.27 -13.20 8.78
CA GLU A 69 -11.15 -11.90 8.11
C GLU A 69 -9.70 -11.48 7.87
N VAL A 70 -8.76 -11.95 8.71
CA VAL A 70 -7.33 -11.61 8.60
C VAL A 70 -6.56 -12.65 7.78
N GLU A 71 -6.81 -13.94 8.04
CA GLU A 71 -6.06 -15.01 7.39
C GLU A 71 -6.36 -15.12 5.90
N ALA A 72 -7.62 -14.98 5.48
CA ALA A 72 -7.98 -15.07 4.06
C ALA A 72 -7.22 -14.05 3.18
N PRO A 73 -7.26 -12.72 3.44
CA PRO A 73 -6.53 -11.76 2.62
C PRO A 73 -5.01 -11.92 2.72
N LEU A 74 -4.48 -12.36 3.87
CA LEU A 74 -3.06 -12.68 4.01
C LEU A 74 -2.64 -13.81 3.06
N LEU A 75 -3.39 -14.92 3.05
CA LEU A 75 -3.12 -16.07 2.19
C LEU A 75 -3.24 -15.71 0.72
N GLU A 76 -4.29 -14.98 0.34
CA GLU A 76 -4.48 -14.53 -1.04
C GLU A 76 -3.33 -13.63 -1.51
N ALA A 77 -2.95 -12.63 -0.70
CA ALA A 77 -1.86 -11.72 -1.03
C ALA A 77 -0.53 -12.45 -1.22
N VAL A 78 -0.20 -13.39 -0.32
CA VAL A 78 1.04 -14.17 -0.42
C VAL A 78 1.02 -15.13 -1.61
N MET A 79 -0.11 -15.79 -1.87
CA MET A 79 -0.26 -16.66 -3.03
C MET A 79 -0.09 -15.89 -4.33
N ARG A 80 -0.76 -14.73 -4.45
CA ARG A 80 -0.62 -13.84 -5.60
C ARG A 80 0.82 -13.35 -5.78
N TYR A 81 1.46 -12.91 -4.70
CA TYR A 81 2.86 -12.46 -4.72
C TYR A 81 3.83 -13.56 -5.19
N ASN A 82 3.56 -14.82 -4.83
CA ASN A 82 4.38 -15.97 -5.22
C ASN A 82 3.92 -16.64 -6.53
N GLY A 83 3.02 -16.03 -7.30
CA GLY A 83 2.51 -16.60 -8.55
C GLY A 83 1.86 -17.97 -8.37
N ASN A 84 1.07 -18.13 -7.30
CA ASN A 84 0.43 -19.37 -6.88
C ASN A 84 1.40 -20.53 -6.53
N ASN A 85 2.69 -20.25 -6.33
CA ASN A 85 3.65 -21.25 -5.87
C ASN A 85 3.52 -21.49 -4.36
N GLN A 86 2.78 -22.55 -4.00
CA GLN A 86 2.52 -22.91 -2.59
C GLN A 86 3.79 -23.20 -1.80
N SER A 87 4.84 -23.77 -2.41
CA SER A 87 6.08 -24.08 -1.68
C SER A 87 6.83 -22.81 -1.27
N LYS A 88 6.88 -21.79 -2.14
CA LYS A 88 7.46 -20.49 -1.79
C LYS A 88 6.59 -19.72 -0.79
N ALA A 89 5.28 -19.73 -1.01
CA ALA A 89 4.31 -19.11 -0.10
C ALA A 89 4.39 -19.70 1.32
N SER A 90 4.53 -21.03 1.45
CA SER A 90 4.63 -21.67 2.77
C SER A 90 5.89 -21.27 3.52
N VAL A 91 7.02 -21.12 2.82
CA VAL A 91 8.27 -20.62 3.41
C VAL A 91 8.09 -19.16 3.86
N MET A 92 7.50 -18.30 3.03
CA MET A 92 7.26 -16.89 3.36
C MET A 92 6.33 -16.71 4.57
N LEU A 93 5.29 -17.56 4.67
CA LEU A 93 4.36 -17.55 5.79
C LEU A 93 4.91 -18.24 7.05
N GLY A 94 6.04 -18.94 6.95
CA GLY A 94 6.57 -19.76 8.05
C GLY A 94 5.69 -20.95 8.41
N LEU A 95 4.93 -21.49 7.44
CA LEU A 95 4.02 -22.61 7.62
C LEU A 95 4.56 -23.88 6.96
N ASN A 96 4.21 -25.04 7.50
CA ASN A 96 4.34 -26.27 6.75
C ASN A 96 3.45 -26.22 5.50
N ARG A 97 3.92 -26.74 4.36
CA ARG A 97 3.16 -26.78 3.10
C ARG A 97 1.81 -27.49 3.24
N GLY A 98 1.74 -28.57 4.03
CA GLY A 98 0.48 -29.27 4.33
C GLY A 98 -0.53 -28.36 5.03
N THR A 99 -0.07 -27.58 6.01
CA THR A 99 -0.89 -26.59 6.73
C THR A 99 -1.38 -25.50 5.79
N LEU A 100 -0.50 -24.93 4.95
CA LEU A 100 -0.90 -23.93 3.95
C LEU A 100 -2.00 -24.49 3.04
N ARG A 101 -1.82 -25.70 2.52
CA ARG A 101 -2.82 -26.33 1.64
C ARG A 101 -4.17 -26.53 2.32
N THR A 102 -4.18 -26.98 3.58
CA THR A 102 -5.41 -27.11 4.37
C THR A 102 -6.11 -25.76 4.55
N LYS A 103 -5.36 -24.71 4.85
CA LYS A 103 -5.91 -23.34 4.97
C LYS A 103 -6.45 -22.83 3.63
N LEU A 104 -5.72 -23.00 2.53
CA LEU A 104 -6.21 -22.61 1.19
C LEU A 104 -7.53 -23.33 0.84
N LYS A 105 -7.65 -24.62 1.14
CA LYS A 105 -8.90 -25.37 0.95
C LYS A 105 -10.03 -24.81 1.83
N HIS A 106 -9.75 -24.49 3.09
CA HIS A 106 -10.73 -23.93 4.02
C HIS A 106 -11.31 -22.60 3.51
N TYR A 107 -10.50 -21.77 2.85
CA TYR A 107 -10.92 -20.49 2.27
C TYR A 107 -11.34 -20.57 0.78
N GLY A 108 -11.46 -21.76 0.19
CA GLY A 108 -11.92 -21.91 -1.20
C GLY A 108 -10.92 -21.44 -2.27
N MET A 109 -9.61 -21.49 -1.97
CA MET A 109 -8.52 -21.05 -2.86
C MET A 109 -7.78 -22.22 -3.53
N LEU A 110 -8.36 -23.43 -3.52
CA LEU A 110 -7.76 -24.65 -4.07
C LEU A 110 -8.79 -25.48 -4.83
#